data_AF-A0A2V9K296-F1
#
_entry.id   AF-A0A2V9K296-F1
#
_cell.length_a   1.000
_cell.length_b   1.000
_cell.length_c   1.000
_cell.angle_alpha   90.00
_cell.angle_beta   90.00
_cell.angle_gamma   90.00
#
_symmetry.space_group_name_H-M   'P 1'
#
loop_
_entity.id
_entity.type
_entity.pdbx_description
1 polymer ?
#
loop_
_entity_poly.entity_id
_entity_poly.type
_entity_poly.pdbx_seq_one_letter_code
_entity_poly.pdbx_strand_id
1 'polypeptide(L)'
;MGKSHGMRDAAPKFWRSLGELEGSPEFRASAEHEFPHGAAREPETLPGGQAGLSRRDLLWLGAASAALAGLSACTKLPTEKIVPYAQQEPEDLVPGKPLFYATAMTLGGVAKGVLAESHMGRPTKVEGNPDHPASLGATDVFMQASVLDLYDPDRSQVI
;
A
#
# COMPACT_ATOMS: atom_id res chain seq x y z
N MET A 1 50.11 -59.30 44.94
CA MET A 1 48.86 -58.78 44.34
C MET A 1 49.18 -57.51 43.56
N GLY A 2 49.30 -57.60 42.24
CA GLY A 2 49.41 -56.44 41.34
C GLY A 2 48.03 -56.11 40.74
N LYS A 3 47.72 -54.82 40.61
CA LYS A 3 46.58 -54.35 39.82
C LYS A 3 47.11 -53.47 38.69
N SER A 4 47.07 -53.99 37.47
CA SER A 4 47.31 -53.24 36.24
C SER A 4 46.14 -52.28 35.99
N HIS A 5 46.47 -51.02 35.69
CA HIS A 5 45.51 -49.99 35.31
C HIS A 5 45.28 -50.11 33.80
N GLY A 6 44.07 -50.50 33.39
CA GLY A 6 43.69 -50.66 31.99
C GLY A 6 43.64 -49.33 31.25
N MET A 7 44.32 -49.26 30.10
CA MET A 7 44.30 -48.16 29.14
C MET A 7 42.88 -48.04 28.57
N ARG A 8 42.28 -46.85 28.58
CA ARG A 8 41.00 -46.61 27.89
C ARG A 8 41.29 -46.60 26.39
N ASP A 9 40.73 -47.55 25.66
CA ASP A 9 40.86 -47.60 24.20
C ASP A 9 40.30 -46.31 23.58
N ALA A 10 41.13 -45.67 22.74
CA ALA A 10 40.77 -44.44 22.04
C ALA A 10 39.62 -44.73 21.06
N ALA A 11 38.62 -43.84 21.01
CA ALA A 11 37.50 -43.96 20.09
C ALA A 11 37.99 -44.07 18.62
N PRO A 12 37.36 -44.91 17.77
CA PRO A 12 37.77 -45.06 16.39
C PRO A 12 37.67 -43.73 15.64
N LYS A 13 38.74 -43.36 14.93
CA LYS A 13 38.78 -42.15 14.11
C LYS A 13 37.99 -42.37 12.82
N PHE A 14 36.87 -41.67 12.69
CA PHE A 14 36.05 -41.68 11.48
C PHE A 14 36.44 -40.53 10.56
N TRP A 15 36.79 -40.86 9.32
CA TRP A 15 37.14 -39.89 8.28
C TRP A 15 35.87 -39.39 7.59
N ARG A 16 35.80 -38.09 7.27
CA ARG A 16 34.63 -37.45 6.65
C ARG A 16 34.65 -37.52 5.14
N SER A 17 35.82 -37.76 4.53
CA SER A 17 35.97 -37.93 3.08
C SER A 17 37.17 -38.81 2.73
N LEU A 18 37.21 -39.31 1.48
CA LEU A 18 38.35 -40.06 0.95
C LEU A 18 39.64 -39.22 0.93
N GLY A 19 39.54 -37.93 0.61
CA GLY A 19 40.70 -37.02 0.62
C GLY A 19 41.29 -36.82 2.03
N GLU A 20 40.45 -36.91 3.07
CA GLU A 20 40.90 -36.84 4.46
C GLU A 20 41.68 -38.10 4.87
N LEU A 21 41.22 -39.29 4.42
CA LEU A 21 41.90 -40.56 4.66
C LEU A 21 43.26 -40.64 3.92
N GLU A 22 43.29 -40.19 2.67
CA GLU A 22 44.50 -40.19 1.83
C GLU A 22 45.53 -39.16 2.30
N GLY A 23 45.08 -38.06 2.93
CA GLY A 23 45.96 -36.99 3.40
C GLY A 23 46.62 -36.23 2.26
N SER A 24 45.95 -36.14 1.11
CA SER A 24 46.48 -35.50 -0.09
C SER A 24 46.79 -34.01 0.18
N PRO A 25 47.85 -33.46 -0.44
CA PRO A 25 48.24 -32.06 -0.23
C PRO A 25 47.16 -31.07 -0.67
N GLU A 26 46.38 -31.41 -1.71
CA GLU A 26 45.24 -30.60 -2.16
C GLU A 26 44.11 -30.56 -1.12
N PHE A 27 43.78 -31.70 -0.51
CA PHE A 27 42.77 -31.75 0.54
C PHE A 27 43.22 -31.00 1.79
N ARG A 28 44.51 -31.08 2.16
CA ARG A 28 45.06 -30.29 3.28
C ARG A 28 45.01 -28.79 3.01
N ALA A 29 45.43 -28.36 1.82
CA ALA A 29 45.37 -26.95 1.43
C ALA A 29 43.92 -26.42 1.41
N SER A 30 42.96 -27.24 0.98
CA SER A 30 41.54 -26.90 1.01
C SER A 30 40.95 -26.92 2.43
N ALA A 31 41.35 -27.88 3.27
CA ALA A 31 40.89 -28.01 4.66
C ALA A 31 41.42 -26.91 5.58
N GLU A 32 42.60 -26.34 5.28
CA GLU A 32 43.14 -25.17 5.97
C GLU A 32 42.35 -23.89 5.66
N HIS A 33 41.58 -23.86 4.56
CA HIS A 33 40.73 -22.74 4.19
C HIS A 33 39.26 -23.05 4.46
N GLU A 34 38.66 -22.35 5.43
CA GLU A 34 37.25 -22.53 5.82
C GLU A 34 36.26 -22.25 4.67
N PHE A 35 36.68 -21.49 3.65
CA PHE A 35 35.87 -21.13 2.49
C PHE A 35 36.57 -21.50 1.17
N PRO A 36 35.87 -22.12 0.20
CA PRO A 36 36.41 -22.39 -1.14
C PRO A 36 36.95 -21.12 -1.82
N HIS A 37 37.96 -21.27 -2.68
CA HIS A 37 38.43 -20.16 -3.51
C HIS A 37 37.25 -19.56 -4.32
N GLY A 38 36.98 -18.27 -4.12
CA GLY A 38 35.83 -17.56 -4.70
C GLY A 38 34.59 -17.42 -3.79
N ALA A 39 34.57 -18.05 -2.61
CA ALA A 39 33.40 -18.02 -1.73
C ALA A 39 33.28 -16.73 -0.89
N ALA A 40 34.40 -16.06 -0.58
CA ALA A 40 34.38 -14.79 0.16
C ALA A 40 35.72 -14.05 0.09
N ARG A 41 36.02 -13.31 -0.99
CA ARG A 41 36.81 -12.06 -0.93
C ARG A 41 36.98 -11.41 -2.28
N GLU A 42 36.82 -10.09 -2.26
CA GLU A 42 37.11 -9.10 -3.30
C GLU A 42 36.28 -9.29 -4.59
N PRO A 43 35.67 -8.22 -5.13
CA PRO A 43 35.15 -8.30 -6.48
C PRO A 43 36.30 -8.65 -7.41
N GLU A 44 36.17 -9.73 -8.19
CA GLU A 44 37.12 -10.03 -9.25
C GLU A 44 37.29 -8.75 -10.09
N THR A 45 38.51 -8.20 -10.07
CA THR A 45 38.88 -7.16 -11.01
C THR A 45 38.74 -7.78 -12.40
N LEU A 46 37.69 -7.39 -13.11
CA LEU A 46 37.51 -7.79 -14.50
C LEU A 46 38.75 -7.36 -15.30
N PRO A 47 39.20 -8.13 -16.31
CA PRO A 47 40.32 -7.73 -17.15
C PRO A 47 40.04 -6.33 -17.73
N GLY A 48 40.82 -5.33 -17.32
CA GLY A 48 40.56 -3.92 -17.64
C GLY A 48 40.37 -2.97 -16.44
N GLY A 49 40.58 -3.42 -15.19
CA GLY A 49 40.66 -2.53 -14.02
C GLY A 49 39.30 -2.04 -13.49
N GLN A 50 38.21 -2.66 -13.95
CA GLN A 50 36.87 -2.38 -13.44
C GLN A 50 36.69 -3.14 -12.12
N ALA A 51 36.43 -2.44 -11.01
CA ALA A 51 36.02 -3.09 -9.77
C ALA A 51 34.67 -3.79 -10.02
N GLY A 52 34.64 -5.12 -9.96
CA GLY A 52 33.40 -5.89 -10.05
C GLY A 52 32.42 -5.49 -8.94
N LEU A 53 31.13 -5.73 -9.14
CA LEU A 53 30.12 -5.52 -8.10
C LEU A 53 29.92 -6.82 -7.34
N SER A 54 30.08 -6.81 -6.02
CA SER A 54 29.75 -8.00 -5.21
C SER A 54 28.23 -8.14 -5.05
N ARG A 55 27.77 -9.36 -4.74
CA ARG A 55 26.36 -9.61 -4.40
C ARG A 55 25.89 -8.72 -3.24
N ARG A 56 26.78 -8.46 -2.28
CA ARG A 56 26.51 -7.60 -1.13
C ARG A 56 26.35 -6.13 -1.55
N ASP A 57 27.17 -5.65 -2.47
CA ASP A 57 27.10 -4.27 -2.96
C ASP A 57 25.83 -4.03 -3.76
N LEU A 58 25.43 -5.00 -4.59
CA LEU A 58 24.15 -4.96 -5.31
C LEU A 58 22.96 -4.94 -4.35
N LEU A 59 22.95 -5.81 -3.33
CA LEU A 59 21.89 -5.82 -2.31
C LEU A 59 21.86 -4.52 -1.49
N TRP A 60 23.04 -3.96 -1.17
CA TRP A 60 23.15 -2.71 -0.43
C TRP A 60 22.65 -1.52 -1.27
N LEU A 61 23.07 -1.40 -2.52
CA LEU A 61 22.62 -0.35 -3.44
C LEU A 61 21.14 -0.47 -3.76
N GLY A 62 20.63 -1.70 -3.96
CA GLY A 62 19.20 -1.96 -4.14
C GLY A 62 18.37 -1.57 -2.92
N ALA A 63 18.83 -1.93 -1.72
CA ALA A 63 18.18 -1.55 -0.47
C ALA A 63 18.20 -0.03 -0.23
N ALA A 64 19.32 0.65 -0.50
CA ALA A 64 19.42 2.10 -0.40
C ALA A 64 18.48 2.81 -1.39
N SER A 65 18.38 2.30 -2.62
CA SER A 65 17.48 2.83 -3.64
C SER A 65 16.01 2.65 -3.26
N ALA A 66 15.65 1.48 -2.73
CA ALA A 66 14.30 1.21 -2.23
C ALA A 66 13.95 2.08 -1.00
N ALA A 67 14.91 2.33 -0.12
CA ALA A 67 14.72 3.21 1.03
C ALA A 67 14.44 4.66 0.61
N LEU A 68 15.17 5.18 -0.37
CA LEU A 68 14.99 6.54 -0.89
C LEU A 68 13.70 6.69 -1.73
N ALA A 69 13.35 5.68 -2.53
CA ALA A 69 12.22 5.76 -3.46
C ALA A 69 10.87 5.31 -2.87
N GLY A 70 10.87 4.41 -1.87
CA GLY A 70 9.66 3.66 -1.49
C GLY A 70 9.32 3.62 -0.01
N LEU A 71 10.25 3.87 0.91
CA LEU A 71 9.92 3.90 2.35
C LEU A 71 9.18 5.19 2.77
N SER A 72 9.02 6.16 1.87
CA SER A 72 8.13 7.31 2.06
C SER A 72 6.65 6.98 1.81
N ALA A 73 6.29 5.76 1.40
CA ALA A 73 4.90 5.37 1.18
C ALA A 73 4.05 5.37 2.47
N CYS A 74 4.70 5.39 3.65
CA CYS A 74 4.05 5.59 4.94
C CYS A 74 4.14 7.05 5.41
N THR A 75 3.89 8.03 4.53
CA THR A 75 3.71 9.41 4.97
C THR A 75 2.45 9.50 5.83
N LYS A 76 2.55 10.23 6.94
CA LYS A 76 1.37 10.56 7.75
C LYS A 76 0.42 11.37 6.88
N LEU A 77 -0.73 10.79 6.52
CA LEU A 77 -1.79 11.55 5.86
C LEU A 77 -2.10 12.79 6.71
N PRO A 78 -2.37 13.94 6.08
CA PRO A 78 -2.78 15.13 6.82
C PRO A 78 -3.94 14.75 7.73
N THR A 79 -3.87 15.22 8.98
CA THR A 79 -4.91 14.88 9.96
C THR A 79 -6.20 15.58 9.56
N GLU A 80 -7.14 14.82 9.01
CA GLU A 80 -8.48 15.32 8.69
C GLU A 80 -9.32 15.45 9.96
N LYS A 81 -10.08 16.53 10.05
CA LYS A 81 -10.95 16.81 11.20
C LYS A 81 -12.36 16.31 10.90
N ILE A 82 -12.90 15.47 11.78
CA ILE A 82 -14.31 15.06 11.75
C ILE A 82 -15.07 16.01 12.68
N VAL A 83 -15.94 16.86 12.12
CA VAL A 83 -16.69 17.87 12.87
C VAL A 83 -18.15 17.41 13.00
N PRO A 84 -18.63 17.03 14.20
CA PRO A 84 -20.03 16.66 14.41
C PRO A 84 -20.94 17.89 14.48
N TYR A 85 -22.25 17.67 14.47
CA TYR A 85 -23.22 18.73 14.72
C TYR A 85 -23.02 19.35 16.11
N ALA A 86 -23.04 20.69 16.18
CA ALA A 86 -22.87 21.43 17.42
C ALA A 86 -24.12 21.41 18.32
N GLN A 87 -25.30 21.36 17.69
CA GLN A 87 -26.58 21.08 18.34
C GLN A 87 -26.97 19.63 18.06
N GLN A 88 -27.99 19.14 18.76
CA GLN A 88 -28.50 17.80 18.55
C GLN A 88 -28.80 17.56 17.07
N GLU A 89 -28.36 16.39 16.55
CA GLU A 89 -28.60 16.01 15.16
C GLU A 89 -30.12 16.05 14.88
N PRO A 90 -30.56 16.56 13.71
CA PRO A 90 -31.98 16.50 13.36
C PRO A 90 -32.48 15.06 13.41
N GLU A 91 -33.69 14.85 13.93
CA GLU A 91 -34.24 13.51 14.19
C GLU A 91 -34.34 12.64 12.93
N ASP A 92 -34.60 13.27 11.78
CA ASP A 92 -34.72 12.61 10.49
C ASP A 92 -33.38 12.43 9.75
N LEU A 93 -32.26 12.91 10.33
CA LEU A 93 -30.97 12.95 9.67
C LEU A 93 -29.99 11.97 10.30
N VAL A 94 -29.65 10.94 9.52
CA VAL A 94 -28.63 9.95 9.92
C VAL A 94 -27.37 10.14 9.07
N PRO A 95 -26.21 10.44 9.69
CA PRO A 95 -24.96 10.57 8.96
C PRO A 95 -24.64 9.36 8.10
N GLY A 96 -24.32 9.61 6.82
CA GLY A 96 -24.01 8.57 5.83
C GLY A 96 -25.21 7.94 5.13
N LYS A 97 -26.45 8.33 5.46
CA LYS A 97 -27.64 7.94 4.69
C LYS A 97 -28.20 9.14 3.91
N PRO A 98 -28.46 8.98 2.60
CA PRO A 98 -29.13 10.02 1.84
C PRO A 98 -30.59 10.19 2.28
N LEU A 99 -31.07 11.44 2.26
CA LEU A 99 -32.48 11.79 2.40
C LEU A 99 -33.02 12.31 1.07
N PHE A 100 -34.20 11.87 0.68
CA PHE A 100 -34.85 12.32 -0.55
C PHE A 100 -35.95 13.34 -0.24
N TYR A 101 -35.82 14.54 -0.79
CA TYR A 101 -36.81 15.60 -0.66
C TYR A 101 -37.57 15.78 -1.97
N ALA A 102 -38.90 15.74 -1.90
CA ALA A 102 -39.75 16.08 -3.04
C ALA A 102 -39.78 17.61 -3.23
N THR A 103 -39.30 18.06 -4.39
CA THR A 103 -39.26 19.47 -4.79
C THR A 103 -39.61 19.61 -6.27
N ALA A 104 -39.49 20.81 -6.84
CA ALA A 104 -39.73 21.05 -8.25
C ALA A 104 -38.70 22.01 -8.84
N MET A 105 -38.31 21.77 -10.09
CA MET A 105 -37.47 22.66 -10.87
C MET A 105 -38.32 23.40 -11.91
N THR A 106 -38.22 24.72 -11.94
CA THR A 106 -38.91 25.55 -12.94
C THR A 106 -37.98 25.83 -14.12
N LEU A 107 -38.40 25.45 -15.32
CA LEU A 107 -37.68 25.76 -16.56
C LEU A 107 -38.69 26.16 -17.64
N GLY A 108 -38.46 27.30 -18.29
CA GLY A 108 -39.35 27.81 -19.35
C GLY A 108 -40.79 28.08 -18.88
N GLY A 109 -40.98 28.46 -17.62
CA GLY A 109 -42.30 28.72 -17.02
C GLY A 109 -43.08 27.47 -16.60
N VAL A 110 -42.50 26.27 -16.74
CA VAL A 110 -43.12 25.00 -16.33
C VAL A 110 -42.35 24.41 -15.16
N ALA A 111 -43.07 23.99 -14.11
CA ALA A 111 -42.49 23.26 -12.99
C ALA A 111 -42.50 21.76 -13.26
N LYS A 112 -41.36 21.12 -13.12
CA LYS A 112 -41.21 19.66 -13.20
C LYS A 112 -40.82 19.14 -11.82
N GLY A 113 -41.60 18.21 -11.28
CA GLY A 113 -41.34 17.60 -9.98
C GLY A 113 -40.09 16.72 -9.98
N VAL A 114 -39.28 16.84 -8.94
CA VAL A 114 -38.02 16.12 -8.79
C VAL A 114 -37.84 15.66 -7.34
N LEU A 115 -37.03 14.63 -7.15
CA LEU A 115 -36.54 14.14 -5.87
C LEU A 115 -35.08 14.56 -5.72
N ALA A 116 -34.80 15.45 -4.78
CA ALA A 116 -33.44 15.86 -4.45
C ALA A 116 -32.87 14.93 -3.39
N GLU A 117 -31.80 14.21 -3.74
CA GLU A 117 -30.98 13.46 -2.79
C GLU A 117 -30.09 14.44 -2.02
N SER A 118 -30.24 14.46 -0.70
CA SER A 118 -29.54 15.35 0.20
C SER A 118 -28.73 14.53 1.20
N HIS A 119 -27.43 14.81 1.26
CA HIS A 119 -26.54 14.27 2.27
C HIS A 119 -26.27 15.36 3.30
N MET A 120 -26.70 15.15 4.54
CA MET A 120 -26.42 16.08 5.63
C MET A 120 -26.94 17.51 5.39
N GLY A 121 -28.04 17.66 4.63
CA GLY A 121 -28.60 18.95 4.24
C GLY A 121 -28.03 19.54 2.95
N ARG A 122 -27.10 18.84 2.29
CA ARG A 122 -26.50 19.24 1.02
C ARG A 122 -27.09 18.40 -0.13
N PRO A 123 -27.91 18.98 -1.02
CA PRO A 123 -28.34 18.30 -2.25
C PRO A 123 -27.13 17.88 -3.07
N THR A 124 -26.99 16.60 -3.42
CA THR A 124 -25.87 16.07 -4.23
C THR A 124 -26.32 15.54 -5.57
N LYS A 125 -27.61 15.20 -5.70
CA LYS A 125 -28.17 14.60 -6.90
C LYS A 125 -29.66 14.94 -7.00
N VAL A 126 -30.15 15.07 -8.23
CA VAL A 126 -31.56 15.26 -8.53
C VAL A 126 -32.03 14.10 -9.41
N GLU A 127 -33.16 13.50 -9.05
CA GLU A 127 -33.85 12.48 -9.82
C GLU A 127 -35.31 12.88 -10.08
N GLY A 128 -35.98 12.22 -11.03
CA GLY A 128 -37.36 12.54 -11.36
C GLY A 128 -38.28 12.06 -10.26
N ASN A 129 -39.34 12.81 -9.94
CA ASN A 129 -40.36 12.30 -9.04
C ASN A 129 -41.27 11.31 -9.81
N PRO A 130 -41.39 10.04 -9.39
CA PRO A 130 -42.31 9.06 -10.01
C PRO A 130 -43.77 9.50 -9.95
N ASP A 131 -44.16 10.21 -8.89
CA ASP A 131 -45.54 10.63 -8.64
C ASP A 131 -45.92 11.92 -9.40
N HIS A 132 -44.95 12.60 -10.00
CA HIS A 132 -45.21 13.85 -10.72
C HIS A 132 -45.38 13.59 -12.23
N PRO A 133 -46.48 14.06 -12.85
CA PRO A 133 -46.86 13.67 -14.21
C PRO A 133 -45.86 14.09 -15.30
N ALA A 134 -45.07 15.14 -15.05
CA ALA A 134 -44.09 15.63 -16.01
C ALA A 134 -42.74 14.90 -15.97
N SER A 135 -42.39 14.24 -14.87
CA SER A 135 -41.09 13.58 -14.68
C SER A 135 -41.22 12.05 -14.71
N LEU A 136 -42.26 11.49 -14.08
CA LEU A 136 -42.52 10.04 -14.02
C LEU A 136 -41.27 9.21 -13.63
N GLY A 137 -40.43 9.76 -12.75
CA GLY A 137 -39.19 9.12 -12.29
C GLY A 137 -37.94 9.43 -13.13
N ALA A 138 -38.08 10.11 -14.27
CA ALA A 138 -36.96 10.47 -15.15
C ALA A 138 -36.53 11.94 -15.01
N THR A 139 -35.27 12.21 -15.38
CA THR A 139 -34.69 13.56 -15.40
C THR A 139 -34.25 13.97 -16.80
N ASP A 140 -34.25 15.27 -17.05
CA ASP A 140 -33.61 15.85 -18.23
C ASP A 140 -32.19 16.37 -17.91
N VAL A 141 -31.48 16.81 -18.95
CA VAL A 141 -30.10 17.32 -18.82
C VAL A 141 -30.03 18.56 -17.92
N PHE A 142 -31.06 19.41 -17.94
CA PHE A 142 -31.09 20.63 -17.13
C PHE A 142 -31.32 20.32 -15.65
N MET A 143 -32.19 19.36 -15.34
CA MET A 143 -32.39 18.86 -13.98
C MET A 143 -31.11 18.28 -13.41
N GLN A 144 -30.41 17.47 -14.19
CA GLN A 144 -29.12 16.90 -13.77
C GLN A 144 -28.05 17.97 -13.56
N ALA A 145 -27.99 18.97 -14.44
CA ALA A 145 -27.05 20.07 -14.35
C ALA A 145 -27.36 21.07 -13.21
N SER A 146 -28.61 21.12 -12.71
CA SER A 146 -29.04 22.08 -11.69
C SER A 146 -28.24 22.00 -10.38
N VAL A 147 -27.72 20.82 -10.04
CA VAL A 147 -26.84 20.65 -8.87
C VAL A 147 -25.56 21.46 -9.03
N LEU A 148 -24.98 21.50 -10.24
CA LEU A 148 -23.78 22.27 -10.51
C LEU A 148 -24.07 23.78 -10.45
N ASP A 149 -25.19 24.22 -11.03
CA ASP A 149 -25.64 25.61 -10.96
C ASP A 149 -25.86 26.09 -9.51
N LEU A 150 -26.37 25.21 -8.64
CA LEU A 150 -26.53 25.50 -7.21
C LEU A 150 -25.19 25.70 -6.48
N TYR A 151 -24.15 24.95 -6.85
CA TYR A 151 -22.81 25.03 -6.24
C TYR A 151 -21.78 25.79 -7.10
N ASP A 152 -22.23 26.59 -8.06
CA ASP A 152 -21.33 27.37 -8.90
C ASP A 152 -20.62 28.43 -8.03
N PRO A 153 -19.27 28.47 -7.98
CA PRO A 153 -18.53 29.48 -7.24
C PRO A 153 -18.78 30.92 -7.73
N ASP A 154 -19.14 31.10 -9.01
CA ASP A 154 -19.40 32.40 -9.62
C ASP A 154 -20.82 32.92 -9.34
N ARG A 155 -21.65 32.10 -8.67
CA ARG A 155 -23.01 32.46 -8.27
C ARG A 155 -23.00 33.66 -7.32
N SER A 156 -23.97 34.57 -7.48
CA SER A 156 -24.07 35.76 -6.62
C SER A 156 -24.14 35.38 -5.13
N GLN A 157 -23.23 35.94 -4.33
CA GLN A 157 -23.13 35.71 -2.89
C GLN A 157 -23.76 36.83 -2.06
N VAL A 158 -24.15 37.94 -2.71
CA VAL A 158 -24.70 39.14 -2.06
C VAL A 158 -26.00 39.54 -2.78
N ILE A 159 -26.96 40.01 -2.00
CA ILE A 159 -28.27 40.50 -2.44
C ILE A 159 -28.28 42.02 -2.36
#